data_AF-A0A6L7YZT2-F1
#
_entry.id   AF-A0A6L7YZT2-F1
#
_cell.length_a   1.000
_cell.length_b   1.000
_cell.length_c   1.000
_cell.angle_alpha   90.00
_cell.angle_beta   90.00
_cell.angle_gamma   90.00
#
_symmetry.space_group_name_H-M   'P 1'
#
loop_
_entity.id
_entity.type
_entity.pdbx_description
1 polymer ?
#
loop_
_entity_poly.entity_id
_entity_poly.type
_entity_poly.pdbx_seq_one_letter_code
_entity_poly.pdbx_strand_id
1 'polypeptide(L)'
;MSIKERFRKYIPDQDRRCATIIHGASAAAGAAAAGAIVPGSDAAAIMPVQVGMITALADEFGVPVTDAALKSTLYATLGTIIGKGGANIVLRWVPVYGSIIRGVVA
;
A
#
# COMPACT_ATOMS: atom_id res chain seq x y z
N MET A 1 11.60 -38.71 6.44
CA MET A 1 11.15 -37.59 5.59
C MET A 1 12.36 -36.75 5.22
N SER A 2 12.66 -36.59 3.93
CA SER A 2 13.86 -35.90 3.47
C SER A 2 13.68 -34.37 3.56
N ILE A 3 14.75 -33.62 3.84
CA ILE A 3 14.74 -32.15 3.91
C ILE A 3 14.11 -31.52 2.65
N LYS A 4 14.35 -32.11 1.47
CA LYS A 4 13.72 -31.68 0.20
C LYS A 4 12.20 -31.79 0.19
N GLU A 5 11.62 -32.80 0.83
CA GLU A 5 10.16 -32.94 0.94
C GLU A 5 9.56 -31.92 1.91
N ARG A 6 10.29 -31.60 2.98
CA ARG A 6 9.85 -30.61 3.98
C ARG A 6 9.75 -29.22 3.35
N PHE A 7 10.76 -28.80 2.60
CA PHE A 7 10.74 -27.54 1.84
C PHE A 7 9.65 -27.53 0.76
N ARG A 8 9.52 -28.62 -0.01
CA ARG A 8 8.50 -28.73 -1.06
C ARG A 8 7.07 -28.64 -0.53
N LYS A 9 6.82 -29.08 0.70
CA LYS A 9 5.50 -29.00 1.34
C LYS A 9 5.23 -27.63 1.98
N TYR A 10 6.24 -27.02 2.60
CA TYR A 10 6.08 -25.77 3.35
C TYR A 10 5.89 -24.53 2.46
N ILE A 11 6.71 -24.38 1.41
CA ILE A 11 6.66 -23.22 0.51
C ILE A 11 5.27 -23.02 -0.13
N PRO A 12 4.63 -24.03 -0.76
CA PRO A 12 3.33 -23.83 -1.39
C PRO A 12 2.19 -23.61 -0.39
N ASP A 13 2.28 -24.10 0.85
CA ASP A 13 1.24 -23.82 1.87
C ASP A 13 1.39 -22.39 2.42
N GLN A 14 2.62 -21.93 2.68
CA GLN A 14 2.90 -20.54 3.04
C GLN A 14 2.46 -19.56 1.95
N ASP A 15 2.78 -19.85 0.68
CA ASP A 15 2.35 -19.01 -0.45
C ASP A 15 0.83 -18.89 -0.52
N ARG A 16 0.10 -19.99 -0.31
CA ARG A 16 -1.36 -20.00 -0.33
C ARG A 16 -1.95 -19.19 0.82
N ARG A 17 -1.38 -19.29 2.02
CA ARG A 17 -1.80 -18.53 3.20
C ARG A 17 -1.54 -17.04 3.02
N CYS A 18 -0.33 -16.66 2.60
CA CYS A 18 0.03 -15.29 2.24
C CYS A 18 -0.93 -14.71 1.18
N ALA A 19 -1.20 -15.46 0.10
CA ALA A 19 -2.11 -15.01 -0.95
C ALA A 19 -3.52 -14.75 -0.43
N THR A 20 -4.00 -15.58 0.51
CA THR A 20 -5.32 -15.43 1.15
C THR A 20 -5.39 -14.16 2.00
N ILE A 21 -4.35 -13.90 2.80
CA ILE A 21 -4.23 -12.69 3.62
C ILE A 21 -4.21 -11.44 2.73
N ILE A 22 -3.39 -11.43 1.68
CA ILE A 22 -3.25 -10.29 0.76
C ILE A 22 -4.55 -10.05 -0.01
N HIS A 23 -5.23 -11.10 -0.50
CA HIS A 23 -6.50 -10.94 -1.18
C HIS A 23 -7.58 -10.39 -0.25
N GLY A 24 -7.67 -10.90 0.98
CA GLY A 24 -8.61 -10.40 1.97
C GLY A 24 -8.37 -8.93 2.32
N ALA A 25 -7.10 -8.56 2.56
CA ALA A 25 -6.72 -7.18 2.81
C ALA A 25 -6.99 -6.28 1.60
N SER A 26 -6.72 -6.75 0.39
CA SER A 26 -6.95 -5.99 -0.85
C SER A 26 -8.44 -5.75 -1.12
N ALA A 27 -9.29 -6.76 -0.85
CA ALA A 27 -10.75 -6.61 -0.94
C ALA A 27 -11.28 -5.59 0.09
N ALA A 28 -10.79 -5.66 1.34
CA ALA A 28 -11.15 -4.72 2.39
C ALA A 28 -10.67 -3.29 2.07
N ALA A 29 -9.45 -3.13 1.56
CA ALA A 29 -8.92 -1.85 1.12
C ALA A 29 -9.70 -1.27 -0.06
N GLY A 30 -10.06 -2.11 -1.04
CA GLY A 30 -10.90 -1.70 -2.17
C GLY A 30 -12.29 -1.23 -1.73
N ALA A 31 -12.91 -1.90 -0.76
CA ALA A 31 -14.18 -1.48 -0.18
C ALA A 31 -14.05 -0.16 0.60
N ALA A 32 -12.95 0.03 1.34
CA ALA A 32 -12.66 1.28 2.05
C ALA A 32 -12.39 2.45 1.08
N ALA A 33 -11.75 2.19 -0.06
CA ALA A 33 -11.47 3.18 -1.09
C ALA A 33 -12.72 3.60 -1.88
N ALA A 34 -13.71 2.73 -2.01
CA ALA A 34 -14.91 2.99 -2.82
C ALA A 34 -15.74 4.20 -2.35
N GLY A 35 -15.56 4.66 -1.10
CA GLY A 35 -16.19 5.86 -0.55
C GLY A 35 -15.36 7.14 -0.64
N ALA A 36 -14.11 7.09 -1.12
CA ALA A 36 -13.19 8.21 -1.07
C ALA A 36 -13.28 9.10 -2.33
N ILE A 37 -13.83 10.30 -2.14
CA ILE A 37 -14.01 11.30 -3.21
C ILE A 37 -12.76 12.19 -3.34
N VAL A 38 -11.95 12.30 -2.28
CA VAL A 38 -10.76 13.17 -2.21
C VAL A 38 -9.48 12.34 -2.32
N PRO A 39 -8.50 12.73 -3.15
CA PRO A 39 -7.21 12.04 -3.26
C PRO A 39 -6.52 11.90 -1.90
N GLY A 40 -6.30 10.66 -1.46
CA GLY A 40 -5.67 10.35 -0.16
C GLY A 40 -6.63 10.34 1.04
N SER A 41 -7.94 10.53 0.86
CA SER A 41 -8.92 10.41 1.95
C SER A 41 -9.21 8.94 2.33
N ASP A 42 -9.08 8.03 1.38
CA ASP A 42 -9.09 6.58 1.59
C ASP A 42 -7.92 6.11 2.47
N ALA A 43 -6.81 6.85 2.47
CA ALA A 43 -5.60 6.53 3.23
C ALA A 43 -5.89 6.24 4.71
N ALA A 44 -6.67 7.11 5.37
CA ALA A 44 -6.96 6.98 6.79
C ALA A 44 -7.75 5.70 7.10
N ALA A 45 -8.64 5.29 6.19
CA ALA A 45 -9.43 4.06 6.33
C ALA A 45 -8.67 2.80 5.88
N ILE A 46 -7.73 2.91 4.94
CA ILE A 46 -6.91 1.80 4.43
C ILE A 46 -5.73 1.48 5.35
N MET A 47 -5.22 2.45 6.11
CA MET A 47 -4.08 2.27 7.01
C MET A 47 -4.24 1.11 8.00
N PRO A 48 -5.39 0.95 8.70
CA PRO A 48 -5.62 -0.22 9.54
C PRO A 48 -5.56 -1.55 8.79
N VAL A 49 -6.09 -1.58 7.56
CA VAL A 49 -6.08 -2.79 6.72
C VAL A 49 -4.64 -3.19 6.36
N GLN A 50 -3.81 -2.20 6.05
CA GLN A 50 -2.42 -2.42 5.66
C GLN A 50 -1.56 -2.89 6.84
N VAL A 51 -1.80 -2.34 8.04
CA VAL A 51 -1.22 -2.81 9.31
C VAL A 51 -1.61 -4.25 9.59
N GLY A 52 -2.91 -4.57 9.51
CA GLY A 52 -3.43 -5.93 9.74
C GLY A 52 -2.80 -6.97 8.81
N MET A 53 -2.65 -6.62 7.53
CA MET A 53 -1.99 -7.45 6.54
C MET A 53 -0.52 -7.74 6.90
N ILE A 54 0.24 -6.72 7.28
CA ILE A 54 1.66 -6.87 7.65
C ILE A 54 1.79 -7.75 8.90
N THR A 55 0.95 -7.56 9.90
CA THR A 55 0.95 -8.41 11.10
C THR A 55 0.61 -9.86 10.81
N ALA A 56 -0.36 -10.13 9.93
CA ALA A 56 -0.74 -11.49 9.56
C ALA A 56 0.36 -12.18 8.73
N LEU A 57 1.03 -11.46 7.83
CA LEU A 57 2.16 -12.01 7.07
C LEU A 57 3.35 -12.30 7.99
N ALA A 58 3.64 -11.41 8.93
CA ALA A 58 4.75 -11.61 9.85
C ALA A 58 4.55 -12.83 10.76
N ASP A 59 3.31 -13.12 11.18
CA ASP A 59 2.96 -14.36 11.88
C ASP A 59 3.24 -15.60 11.01
N GLU A 60 2.88 -15.55 9.72
CA GLU A 60 3.13 -16.65 8.76
C GLU A 60 4.62 -16.93 8.52
N PHE A 61 5.48 -15.91 8.61
CA PHE A 61 6.94 -16.04 8.52
C PHE A 61 7.64 -16.22 9.87
N GLY A 62 6.91 -16.17 10.99
CA GLY A 62 7.48 -16.21 12.33
C GLY A 62 8.40 -15.01 12.65
N VAL A 63 8.19 -13.88 11.99
CA VAL A 63 8.98 -12.65 12.17
C VAL A 63 8.31 -11.79 13.24
N PRO A 64 9.02 -11.37 14.29
CA PRO A 64 8.45 -10.48 15.29
C PRO A 64 8.17 -9.11 14.67
N VAL A 65 6.91 -8.69 14.67
CA VAL A 65 6.53 -7.33 14.28
C VAL A 65 6.84 -6.40 15.43
N THR A 66 7.83 -5.54 15.23
CA THR A 66 8.07 -4.45 16.17
C THR A 66 7.16 -3.28 15.85
N ASP A 67 6.72 -2.57 16.89
CA ASP A 67 5.98 -1.30 16.73
C ASP A 67 6.73 -0.31 15.82
N ALA A 68 8.06 -0.33 15.86
CA ALA A 68 8.90 0.51 15.00
C ALA A 68 8.77 0.13 13.52
N ALA A 69 8.80 -1.16 13.18
CA ALA A 69 8.62 -1.64 11.80
C ALA A 69 7.20 -1.39 11.28
N LEU A 70 6.21 -1.52 12.16
CA LEU A 70 4.83 -1.24 11.81
C LEU A 70 4.62 0.25 11.56
N LYS A 71 5.09 1.10 12.48
CA LYS A 71 5.03 2.57 12.35
C LYS A 71 5.83 3.04 11.14
N SER A 72 7.01 2.48 10.86
CA SER A 72 7.80 2.88 9.70
C SER A 72 7.10 2.56 8.39
N THR A 73 6.46 1.40 8.28
CA THR A 73 5.68 1.03 7.09
C THR A 73 4.45 1.92 6.94
N LEU A 74 3.80 2.24 8.06
CA LEU A 74 2.69 3.19 8.11
C LEU A 74 3.12 4.58 7.64
N TYR A 75 4.20 5.13 8.21
CA TYR A 75 4.77 6.43 7.83
C TYR A 75 5.26 6.46 6.38
N ALA A 76 5.87 5.38 5.88
CA ALA A 76 6.29 5.27 4.49
C ALA A 76 5.08 5.33 3.54
N THR A 77 3.99 4.66 3.91
CA THR A 77 2.76 4.66 3.12
C THR A 77 2.09 6.03 3.16
N LEU A 78 1.94 6.63 4.35
CA LEU A 78 1.43 7.99 4.52
C LEU A 78 2.27 9.01 3.76
N GLY A 79 3.60 8.93 3.87
CA GLY A 79 4.53 9.79 3.16
C GLY A 79 4.40 9.66 1.64
N THR A 80 4.13 8.46 1.13
CA THR A 80 3.87 8.24 -0.30
C THR A 80 2.55 8.89 -0.73
N ILE A 81 1.51 8.80 0.09
CA ILE A 81 0.20 9.41 -0.19
C ILE A 81 0.30 10.94 -0.18
N ILE A 82 0.92 11.50 0.87
CA ILE A 82 1.14 12.95 1.00
C ILE A 82 2.06 13.45 -0.11
N GLY A 83 3.16 12.74 -0.40
CA GLY A 83 4.12 13.09 -1.43
C GLY A 83 3.51 13.07 -2.83
N LYS A 84 2.75 12.02 -3.18
CA LYS A 84 2.00 11.95 -4.44
C LYS A 84 0.91 13.02 -4.50
N GLY A 85 0.19 13.26 -3.42
CA GLY A 85 -0.81 14.33 -3.33
C GLY A 85 -0.21 15.71 -3.60
N GLY A 86 0.88 16.05 -2.91
CA GLY A 86 1.64 17.28 -3.11
C GLY A 86 2.19 17.41 -4.53
N ALA A 87 2.81 16.35 -5.05
CA ALA A 87 3.33 16.33 -6.42
C ALA A 87 2.21 16.52 -7.45
N ASN A 88 1.04 15.90 -7.27
CA ASN A 88 -0.11 16.10 -8.15
C ASN A 88 -0.62 17.55 -8.11
N ILE A 89 -0.62 18.20 -6.95
CA ILE A 89 -0.98 19.63 -6.84
C ILE A 89 0.01 20.48 -7.63
N VAL A 90 1.32 20.23 -7.51
CA VAL A 90 2.36 20.96 -8.26
C VAL A 90 2.22 20.72 -9.77
N LEU A 91 2.05 19.47 -10.18
CA LEU A 91 1.92 19.09 -11.59
C LEU A 91 0.67 19.69 -12.25
N ARG A 92 -0.42 19.95 -11.50
CA ARG A 92 -1.62 20.64 -12.02
C ARG A 92 -1.36 22.07 -12.48
N TRP A 93 -0.27 22.72 -12.08
CA TRP A 93 0.10 24.05 -12.55
C TRP A 93 0.87 24.03 -13.88
N VAL A 94 1.47 22.90 -14.25
CA VAL A 94 2.24 22.77 -15.51
C VAL A 94 1.38 23.08 -16.76
N PRO A 95 0.13 22.60 -16.88
CA PRO A 95 -0.76 22.99 -17.98
C PRO A 95 -1.13 24.48 -17.99
N VAL A 96 -1.24 25.10 -16.81
CA VAL A 96 -1.56 26.53 -16.67
C VAL A 96 -0.41 27.37 -17.21
N TYR A 97 0.83 27.09 -16.79
CA TYR A 97 2.02 27.75 -17.33
C TYR A 97 2.18 27.50 -18.82
N GLY A 98 1.92 26.27 -19.28
CA GLY A 98 1.96 25.93 -20.70
C GLY A 98 0.92 26.68 -21.55
N SER A 99 -0.23 27.01 -20.97
CA SER A 99 -1.28 27.80 -21.65
C SER A 99 -0.92 29.28 -21.74
N ILE A 100 -0.32 29.84 -20.69
CA ILE A 100 0.14 31.25 -20.66
C ILE A 100 1.23 31.48 -21.72
N ILE A 101 2.21 30.59 -21.81
CA ILE A 101 3.30 30.70 -22.79
C ILE A 101 2.78 30.62 -24.22
N ARG A 102 1.84 29.70 -24.51
CA ARG A 102 1.20 29.61 -25.84
C ARG A 102 0.36 30.83 -26.17
N GLY A 103 -0.34 31.42 -25.19
CA GLY A 103 -1.12 32.64 -25.40
C GLY A 103 -0.28 33.90 -25.61
N VAL A 104 0.99 33.91 -25.20
CA VAL A 104 1.93 35.03 -25.41
C VAL A 104 2.68 34.90 -26.74
N VAL A 105 2.85 33.68 -27.26
CA VAL A 105 3.56 33.40 -28.51
C VAL A 105 2.63 33.32 -29.74
N ALA A 106 1.33 33.08 -29.54
CA ALA A 106 0.31 33.00 -30.60
C ALA A 106 -0.25 34.37 -31.02
#